data_AF-S7SVY2-F1
#
_entry.id   AF-S7SVY2-F1
#
_cell.length_a   1.000
_cell.length_b   1.000
_cell.length_c   1.000
_cell.angle_alpha   90.00
_cell.angle_beta   90.00
_cell.angle_gamma   90.00
#
_symmetry.space_group_name_H-M   'P 1'
#
loop_
_entity.id
_entity.type
_entity.pdbx_description
1 polymer ?
#
loop_
_entity_poly.entity_id
_entity_poly.type
_entity_poly.pdbx_seq_one_letter_code
_entity_poly.pdbx_strand_id
1 'polypeptide(L)'
;MMALFSALAATIVFLALLVNLFLYLVVRKWRENRRQAEIRVLKKRFHLPLFRYVLGEEEELPLPSSPLEREAMMELLDHFASLLKGEKVQERIRTLAEKHFQGWLRRRLSSRDWSERMNALFLIEDLQMKAMLPEMERLYLSDRVTRGEEAKLLTIFARFDYSSVVAYVLEPKYELTEFAYRVIFGHMSERLLRQVEQRFDELTRAGKCAFVDMIGIRRREERSFLLELLASDELELRVRALKAMAEIGMPLEAERLKQHLCSFRGLVIEQGRRLNPVFPQTEKPYGYWLFTTTCT
;
A
#
# COMPACT_ATOMS: atom_id res chain seq x y z
N MET A 1 5.82 -59.54 -2.80
CA MET A 1 6.14 -59.34 -1.37
C MET A 1 7.16 -58.23 -1.14
N MET A 2 8.35 -58.24 -1.76
CA MET A 2 9.37 -57.18 -1.61
C MET A 2 8.85 -55.75 -1.84
N ALA A 3 8.04 -55.54 -2.89
CA ALA A 3 7.44 -54.24 -3.20
C ALA A 3 6.41 -53.75 -2.16
N LEU A 4 5.69 -54.68 -1.49
CA LEU A 4 4.74 -54.36 -0.43
C LEU A 4 5.47 -53.94 0.86
N PHE A 5 6.58 -54.62 1.19
CA PHE A 5 7.43 -54.25 2.33
C PHE A 5 8.10 -52.89 2.12
N SER A 6 8.62 -52.61 0.93
CA SER A 6 9.21 -51.30 0.63
C SER A 6 8.17 -50.18 0.65
N ALA A 7 6.96 -50.42 0.14
CA ALA A 7 5.86 -49.46 0.20
C ALA A 7 5.45 -49.16 1.65
N LEU A 8 5.29 -50.20 2.48
CA LEU A 8 4.95 -50.05 3.89
C LEU A 8 6.03 -49.28 4.67
N ALA A 9 7.31 -49.59 4.44
CA ALA A 9 8.42 -48.87 5.04
C ALA A 9 8.43 -47.39 4.65
N ALA A 10 8.20 -47.08 3.36
CA ALA A 10 8.10 -45.69 2.89
C ALA A 10 6.92 -44.94 3.54
N THR A 11 5.76 -45.58 3.68
CA THR A 11 4.61 -45.00 4.38
C THR A 11 4.91 -44.70 5.84
N ILE A 12 5.58 -45.62 6.55
CA ILE A 12 5.97 -45.41 7.96
C ILE A 12 6.96 -44.25 8.10
N VAL A 13 7.95 -44.16 7.22
CA VAL A 13 8.93 -43.05 7.22
C VAL A 13 8.22 -41.72 6.94
N PHE A 14 7.33 -41.68 5.94
CA PHE A 14 6.57 -40.47 5.64
C PHE A 14 5.65 -40.06 6.79
N LEU A 15 4.97 -41.03 7.42
CA LEU A 15 4.15 -40.79 8.60
C LEU A 15 4.99 -40.24 9.76
N ALA A 16 6.17 -40.82 10.02
CA ALA A 16 7.08 -40.33 11.05
C ALA A 16 7.55 -38.90 10.78
N LEU A 17 7.88 -38.56 9.53
CA LEU A 17 8.25 -37.19 9.14
C LEU A 17 7.09 -36.21 9.36
N LEU A 18 5.86 -36.59 8.98
CA LEU A 18 4.67 -35.78 9.19
C LEU A 18 4.38 -35.57 10.68
N VAL A 19 4.50 -36.60 11.51
CA VAL A 19 4.32 -36.50 12.97
C VAL A 19 5.36 -35.58 13.60
N ASN A 20 6.63 -35.68 13.19
CA ASN A 20 7.69 -34.79 13.69
C ASN A 20 7.44 -33.32 13.29
N LEU A 21 7.07 -33.07 12.04
CA LEU A 21 6.71 -31.73 11.57
C LEU A 21 5.50 -31.18 12.33
N PHE A 22 4.48 -32.01 12.55
CA PHE A 22 3.29 -31.64 13.29
C PHE A 22 3.62 -31.27 14.74
N LEU A 23 4.40 -32.11 15.45
CA LEU A 23 4.83 -31.83 16.82
C LEU A 23 5.65 -30.53 16.90
N TYR A 24 6.55 -30.29 15.94
CA TYR A 24 7.29 -29.04 15.85
C TYR A 24 6.36 -27.83 15.74
N LEU A 25 5.36 -27.89 14.86
CA LEU A 25 4.38 -26.81 14.68
C LEU A 25 3.52 -26.60 15.93
N VAL A 26 3.12 -27.66 16.62
CA VAL A 26 2.36 -27.58 17.88
C VAL A 26 3.18 -26.88 18.96
N VAL A 27 4.43 -27.29 19.17
CA VAL A 27 5.32 -26.66 20.17
C VAL A 27 5.57 -25.20 19.82
N ARG A 28 5.82 -24.89 18.55
CA ARG A 28 5.99 -23.51 18.07
C ARG A 28 4.74 -22.67 18.34
N LYS A 29 3.55 -23.19 18.01
CA LYS A 29 2.27 -22.49 18.21
C LYS A 29 1.97 -22.31 19.70
N TRP A 30 2.29 -23.29 20.54
CA TRP A 30 2.10 -23.21 21.98
C TRP A 30 2.98 -22.13 22.61
N ARG A 31 4.26 -22.05 22.24
CA ARG A 31 5.18 -20.99 22.70
C ARG A 31 4.68 -19.60 22.30
N GLU A 32 4.24 -19.43 21.06
CA GLU A 32 3.69 -18.16 20.59
C GLU A 32 2.41 -17.79 21.35
N ASN A 33 1.49 -18.74 21.56
CA ASN A 33 0.28 -18.49 22.34
C ASN A 33 0.58 -18.08 23.78
N ARG A 34 1.62 -18.67 24.40
CA ARG A 34 2.05 -18.32 25.75
C ARG A 34 2.60 -16.89 25.81
N ARG A 35 3.49 -16.54 24.89
CA ARG A 35 4.01 -15.18 24.73
C ARG A 35 2.89 -14.16 24.52
N GLN A 36 1.93 -14.47 23.65
CA GLN A 36 0.76 -13.61 23.42
C GLN A 36 -0.13 -13.46 24.65
N ALA A 37 -0.27 -14.50 25.47
CA ALA A 37 -0.98 -14.40 26.73
C ALA A 37 -0.27 -13.46 27.72
N GLU A 38 1.06 -13.53 27.81
CA GLU A 38 1.87 -12.64 28.64
C GLU A 38 1.76 -11.19 28.17
N ILE A 39 1.87 -10.93 26.87
CA ILE A 39 1.67 -9.60 26.27
C ILE A 39 0.29 -9.05 26.64
N ARG A 40 -0.77 -9.86 26.56
CA ARG A 40 -2.14 -9.43 26.95
C ARG A 40 -2.23 -9.03 28.43
N VAL A 41 -1.55 -9.74 29.32
CA VAL A 41 -1.50 -9.40 30.75
C VAL A 41 -0.76 -8.07 30.95
N LEU A 42 0.39 -7.90 30.28
CA LEU A 42 1.16 -6.66 30.34
C LEU A 42 0.40 -5.46 29.79
N LYS A 43 -0.34 -5.63 28.68
CA LYS A 43 -1.23 -4.58 28.15
C LYS A 43 -2.25 -4.12 29.18
N LYS A 44 -2.91 -5.05 29.87
CA LYS A 44 -3.87 -4.70 30.94
C LYS A 44 -3.21 -3.90 32.06
N ARG A 45 -1.97 -4.25 32.43
CA ARG A 45 -1.19 -3.52 33.44
C ARG A 45 -0.84 -2.09 33.00
N PHE A 46 -0.43 -1.91 31.75
CA PHE A 46 -0.06 -0.59 31.21
C PHE A 46 -1.25 0.24 30.72
N HIS A 47 -2.43 -0.35 30.53
CA HIS A 47 -3.58 0.31 29.93
C HIS A 47 -3.95 1.62 30.61
N LEU A 48 -4.26 1.58 31.91
CA LEU A 48 -4.71 2.76 32.65
C LEU A 48 -3.62 3.83 32.79
N PRO A 49 -2.38 3.50 33.22
CA PRO A 49 -1.30 4.48 33.30
C PRO A 49 -1.01 5.16 31.95
N LEU A 50 -0.93 4.38 30.87
CA LEU A 50 -0.66 4.92 29.55
C LEU A 50 -1.81 5.79 29.04
N PHE A 51 -3.06 5.38 29.29
CA PHE A 51 -4.23 6.16 28.90
C PHE A 51 -4.24 7.54 29.58
N ARG A 52 -4.02 7.60 30.90
CA ARG A 52 -3.96 8.86 31.65
C ARG A 52 -2.82 9.76 31.19
N TYR A 53 -1.64 9.19 30.96
CA TYR A 53 -0.49 9.93 30.42
C TYR A 53 -0.79 10.56 29.05
N VAL A 54 -1.41 9.76 28.16
CA VAL A 54 -1.76 10.17 26.80
C VAL A 54 -2.84 11.28 26.80
N LEU A 55 -3.79 11.23 27.74
CA LEU A 55 -4.76 12.31 27.96
C LEU A 55 -4.15 13.55 28.66
N GLY A 56 -2.97 13.41 29.25
CA GLY A 56 -2.29 14.47 29.99
C GLY A 56 -2.80 14.66 31.43
N GLU A 57 -3.46 13.66 31.98
CA GLU A 57 -3.89 13.62 33.38
C GLU A 57 -2.73 13.30 34.33
N GLU A 58 -1.70 12.60 33.83
CA GLU A 58 -0.49 12.24 34.58
C GLU A 58 0.76 12.59 33.77
N GLU A 59 1.82 13.06 34.45
CA GLU A 59 3.12 13.37 33.82
C GLU A 59 4.11 12.21 33.87
N GLU A 60 3.93 11.28 34.80
CA GLU A 60 4.81 10.14 34.99
C GLU A 60 4.21 8.86 34.38
N LEU A 61 5.04 8.08 33.70
CA LEU A 61 4.66 6.81 33.11
C LEU A 61 5.67 5.73 33.50
N PRO A 62 5.23 4.57 34.04
CA PRO A 62 6.14 3.45 34.30
C PRO A 62 6.71 2.94 32.98
N LEU A 63 8.03 3.08 32.81
CA LEU A 63 8.71 2.69 31.59
C LEU A 63 8.95 1.17 31.53
N PRO A 64 8.88 0.58 30.33
CA PRO A 64 9.03 -0.85 30.14
C PRO A 64 10.50 -1.26 30.33
N SER A 65 10.72 -2.23 31.22
CA SER A 65 12.04 -2.72 31.58
C SER A 65 12.44 -3.97 30.78
N SER A 66 11.46 -4.77 30.35
CA SER A 66 11.71 -5.98 29.55
C SER A 66 11.34 -5.82 28.06
N PRO A 67 11.88 -6.67 27.16
CA PRO A 67 11.47 -6.68 25.75
C PRO A 67 9.97 -6.93 25.56
N LEU A 68 9.37 -7.81 26.38
CA LEU A 68 7.94 -8.11 26.33
C LEU A 68 7.09 -6.93 26.80
N GLU A 69 7.54 -6.20 27.83
CA GLU A 69 6.87 -4.97 28.27
C GLU A 69 6.94 -3.89 27.20
N ARG A 70 8.07 -3.75 26.50
CA ARG A 70 8.21 -2.80 25.39
C ARG A 70 7.23 -3.11 24.26
N GLU A 71 7.13 -4.38 23.88
CA GLU A 71 6.21 -4.83 22.83
C GLU A 71 4.75 -4.61 23.24
N ALA A 72 4.38 -4.99 24.47
CA ALA A 72 3.04 -4.77 24.99
C ALA A 72 2.66 -3.29 25.04
N MET A 73 3.55 -2.43 25.54
CA MET A 73 3.33 -1.00 25.62
C MET A 73 3.24 -0.35 24.24
N MET A 74 4.04 -0.82 23.28
CA MET A 74 4.00 -0.30 21.92
C MET A 74 2.72 -0.69 21.17
N GLU A 75 2.30 -1.96 21.24
CA GLU A 75 1.03 -2.39 20.65
C GLU A 75 -0.18 -1.70 21.30
N LEU A 76 -0.07 -1.32 22.58
CA LEU A 76 -1.10 -0.54 23.26
C LEU A 76 -1.08 0.93 22.80
N LEU A 77 0.11 1.50 22.61
CA LEU A 77 0.26 2.87 22.12
C LEU A 77 -0.27 3.02 20.70
N ASP A 78 0.02 2.05 19.83
CA ASP A 78 -0.53 1.92 18.48
C ASP A 78 -2.08 1.84 18.50
N HIS A 79 -2.61 1.00 19.40
CA HIS A 79 -4.05 0.93 19.62
C HIS A 79 -4.66 2.29 20.01
N PHE A 80 -4.02 3.03 20.92
CA PHE A 80 -4.47 4.36 21.28
C PHE A 80 -4.34 5.38 20.15
N ALA A 81 -3.29 5.32 19.33
CA ALA A 81 -3.16 6.18 18.14
C ALA A 81 -4.32 5.97 17.16
N SER A 82 -4.77 4.72 17.01
CA SER A 82 -5.90 4.39 16.15
C SER A 82 -7.25 4.89 16.67
N LEU A 83 -7.47 4.81 17.99
CA LEU A 83 -8.76 5.13 18.63
C LEU A 83 -8.91 6.60 19.03
N LEU A 84 -7.87 7.19 19.63
CA LEU A 84 -7.94 8.52 20.21
C LEU A 84 -7.60 9.57 19.15
N LYS A 85 -8.59 10.36 18.76
CA LYS A 85 -8.40 11.46 17.81
C LYS A 85 -8.15 12.76 18.56
N GLY A 86 -7.25 13.58 18.04
CA GLY A 86 -6.90 14.89 18.61
C GLY A 86 -5.41 15.18 18.48
N GLU A 87 -5.08 16.37 18.00
CA GLU A 87 -3.69 16.76 17.69
C GLU A 87 -2.77 16.66 18.92
N LYS A 88 -3.19 17.17 20.08
CA LYS A 88 -2.43 17.11 21.33
C LYS A 88 -2.18 15.67 21.81
N VAL A 89 -3.16 14.79 21.63
CA VAL A 89 -3.08 13.38 22.04
C VAL A 89 -2.10 12.64 21.14
N GLN A 90 -2.22 12.84 19.83
CA GLN A 90 -1.30 12.28 18.83
C GLN A 90 0.13 12.79 19.03
N GLU A 91 0.30 14.07 19.37
CA GLU A 91 1.61 14.64 19.70
C GLU A 91 2.26 13.96 20.91
N ARG A 92 1.50 13.74 21.99
CA ARG A 92 1.98 13.03 23.18
C ARG A 92 2.37 11.59 22.87
N ILE A 93 1.53 10.90 22.10
CA ILE A 93 1.80 9.53 21.64
C ILE A 93 3.11 9.48 20.84
N ARG A 94 3.25 10.35 19.84
CA ARG A 94 4.45 10.43 19.00
C ARG A 94 5.69 10.75 19.84
N THR A 95 5.60 11.76 20.70
CA THR A 95 6.73 12.18 21.56
C THR A 95 7.18 11.04 22.47
N LEU A 96 6.25 10.29 23.06
CA LEU A 96 6.57 9.13 23.89
C LEU A 96 7.25 8.02 23.06
N ALA A 97 6.72 7.74 21.87
CA ALA A 97 7.27 6.75 20.94
C ALA A 97 8.70 7.11 20.53
N GLU A 98 8.94 8.35 20.12
CA GLU A 98 10.25 8.83 19.70
C GLU A 98 11.25 8.83 20.86
N LYS A 99 10.85 9.29 22.05
CA LYS A 99 11.74 9.36 23.20
C LYS A 99 12.19 7.98 23.71
N HIS A 100 11.27 7.02 23.79
CA HIS A 100 11.53 5.75 24.49
C HIS A 100 11.68 4.53 23.58
N PHE A 101 11.18 4.59 22.36
CA PHE A 101 11.08 3.41 21.49
C PHE A 101 11.83 3.52 20.16
N GLN A 102 12.32 4.71 19.79
CA GLN A 102 13.07 4.91 18.55
C GLN A 102 14.26 3.94 18.43
N GLY A 103 15.06 3.77 19.50
CA GLY A 103 16.20 2.83 19.49
C GLY A 103 15.79 1.35 19.40
N TRP A 104 14.58 0.99 19.81
CA TRP A 104 14.05 -0.36 19.64
C TRP A 104 13.55 -0.58 18.21
N LEU A 105 12.81 0.39 17.64
CA LEU A 105 12.33 0.34 16.26
C LEU A 105 13.50 0.33 15.25
N ARG A 106 14.56 1.11 15.51
CA ARG A 106 15.80 1.09 14.70
C ARG A 106 16.41 -0.31 14.61
N ARG A 107 16.43 -1.05 15.72
CA ARG A 107 16.91 -2.43 15.75
C ARG A 107 16.02 -3.37 14.95
N ARG A 108 14.70 -3.22 15.05
CA ARG A 108 13.75 -4.02 14.26
C ARG A 108 13.85 -3.73 12.76
N LEU A 109 13.98 -2.47 12.33
CA LEU A 109 14.23 -2.13 10.92
C LEU A 109 15.55 -2.71 10.38
N SER A 110 16.54 -2.92 11.26
CA SER A 110 17.82 -3.52 10.90
C SER A 110 17.81 -5.06 10.97
N SER A 111 16.68 -5.68 11.34
CA SER A 111 16.56 -7.13 11.52
C SER A 111 16.69 -7.89 10.20
N ARG A 112 17.16 -9.13 10.28
CA ARG A 112 17.15 -10.07 9.15
C ARG A 112 15.75 -10.62 8.89
N ASP A 113 14.89 -10.66 9.91
CA ASP A 113 13.51 -11.11 9.77
C ASP A 113 12.68 -10.02 9.09
N TRP A 114 12.15 -10.35 7.91
CA TRP A 114 11.26 -9.49 7.14
C TRP A 114 10.02 -9.06 7.94
N SER A 115 9.47 -9.96 8.74
CA SER A 115 8.26 -9.69 9.54
C SER A 115 8.53 -8.64 10.60
N GLU A 116 9.72 -8.65 11.22
CA GLU A 116 10.10 -7.64 12.20
C GLU A 116 10.27 -6.26 11.57
N ARG A 117 10.89 -6.19 10.37
CA ARG A 117 11.05 -4.94 9.64
C ARG A 117 9.71 -4.37 9.20
N MET A 118 8.85 -5.20 8.60
CA MET A 118 7.52 -4.79 8.16
C MET A 118 6.66 -4.30 9.34
N ASN A 119 6.64 -5.04 10.46
CA ASN A 119 5.92 -4.60 11.66
C ASN A 119 6.44 -3.26 12.19
N ALA A 120 7.76 -3.05 12.16
CA ALA A 120 8.33 -1.76 12.56
C ALA A 120 7.89 -0.62 11.62
N LEU A 121 7.78 -0.86 10.31
CA LEU A 121 7.27 0.14 9.36
C LEU A 121 5.80 0.52 9.65
N PHE A 122 4.94 -0.45 9.95
CA PHE A 122 3.56 -0.18 10.37
C PHE A 122 3.52 0.68 11.63
N LEU A 123 4.23 0.28 12.68
CA LEU A 123 4.28 1.03 13.94
C LEU A 123 4.82 2.46 13.77
N ILE A 124 5.85 2.65 12.94
CA ILE A 124 6.40 3.98 12.64
C ILE A 124 5.37 4.85 11.92
N GLU A 125 4.62 4.28 10.98
CA GLU A 125 3.57 4.99 10.25
C GLU A 125 2.40 5.37 11.16
N ASP A 126 1.88 4.41 11.93
CA ASP A 126 0.71 4.57 12.78
C ASP A 126 0.97 5.56 13.93
N LEU A 127 2.20 5.57 14.44
CA LEU A 127 2.68 6.53 15.46
C LEU A 127 3.23 7.84 14.86
N GLN A 128 3.19 7.99 13.52
CA GLN A 128 3.63 9.17 12.79
C GLN A 128 5.07 9.65 13.12
N MET A 129 6.00 8.72 13.34
CA MET A 129 7.36 9.00 13.82
C MET A 129 8.28 9.51 12.71
N LYS A 130 8.17 10.79 12.34
CA LYS A 130 9.02 11.41 11.31
C LYS A 130 10.51 11.36 11.63
N ALA A 131 10.88 11.31 12.92
CA ALA A 131 12.27 11.15 13.35
C ALA A 131 12.94 9.85 12.85
N MET A 132 12.16 8.88 12.35
CA MET A 132 12.63 7.61 11.80
C MET A 132 12.90 7.64 10.29
N LEU A 133 12.70 8.77 9.60
CA LEU A 133 12.97 8.92 8.17
C LEU A 133 14.39 8.45 7.77
N PRO A 134 15.48 8.82 8.49
CA PRO A 134 16.83 8.38 8.13
C PRO A 134 17.04 6.86 8.23
N GLU A 135 16.40 6.19 9.18
CA GLU A 135 16.42 4.73 9.30
C GLU A 135 15.65 4.06 8.15
N MET A 136 14.48 4.59 7.81
CA MET A 136 13.64 4.08 6.73
C MET A 136 14.30 4.26 5.35
N GLU A 137 14.92 5.41 5.11
CA GLU A 137 15.65 5.68 3.87
C GLU A 137 16.87 4.75 3.75
N ARG A 138 17.62 4.51 4.83
CA ARG A 138 18.71 3.52 4.82
C ARG A 138 18.20 2.11 4.47
N LEU A 139 17.03 1.71 4.97
CA LEU A 139 16.42 0.44 4.58
C LEU A 139 16.05 0.45 3.10
N TYR A 140 15.39 1.51 2.62
CA TYR A 140 15.00 1.68 1.21
C TYR A 140 16.21 1.55 0.29
N LEU A 141 17.31 2.24 0.59
CA LEU A 141 18.52 2.24 -0.24
C LEU A 141 19.29 0.92 -0.18
N SER A 142 19.11 0.09 0.85
CA SER A 142 19.78 -1.20 0.96
C SER A 142 19.27 -2.25 -0.03
N ASP A 143 20.07 -3.28 -0.30
CA ASP A 143 19.70 -4.43 -1.14
C ASP A 143 18.75 -5.42 -0.43
N ARG A 144 18.44 -5.19 0.85
CA ARG A 144 17.58 -6.08 1.65
C ARG A 144 16.11 -5.74 1.56
N VAL A 145 15.77 -4.58 1.00
CA VAL A 145 14.39 -4.15 0.85
C VAL A 145 13.68 -5.10 -0.12
N THR A 146 12.55 -5.63 0.33
CA THR A 146 11.67 -6.45 -0.50
C THR A 146 10.64 -5.58 -1.22
N ARG A 147 10.00 -6.11 -2.28
CA ARG A 147 8.91 -5.45 -3.00
C ARG A 147 7.80 -4.91 -2.09
N GLY A 148 7.40 -5.70 -1.08
CA GLY A 148 6.37 -5.28 -0.14
C GLY A 148 6.82 -4.15 0.78
N GLU A 149 8.07 -4.21 1.25
CA GLU A 149 8.65 -3.16 2.10
C GLU A 149 8.86 -1.87 1.31
N GLU A 150 9.26 -1.96 0.04
CA GLU A 150 9.41 -0.81 -0.85
C GLU A 150 8.08 -0.04 -0.97
N ALA A 151 7.00 -0.72 -1.37
CA ALA A 151 5.70 -0.08 -1.51
C ALA A 151 5.23 0.56 -0.19
N LYS A 152 5.49 -0.10 0.95
CA LYS A 152 5.19 0.44 2.28
C LYS A 152 6.02 1.70 2.59
N LEU A 153 7.33 1.65 2.36
CA LEU A 153 8.25 2.78 2.57
C LEU A 153 7.85 4.00 1.73
N LEU A 154 7.58 3.81 0.44
CA LEU A 154 7.12 4.88 -0.46
C LEU A 154 5.81 5.50 0.03
N THR A 155 4.89 4.69 0.53
CA THR A 155 3.63 5.17 1.12
C THR A 155 3.89 6.03 2.36
N ILE A 156 4.77 5.59 3.25
CA ILE A 156 5.16 6.35 4.46
C ILE A 156 5.87 7.65 4.06
N PHE A 157 6.81 7.61 3.13
CA PHE A 157 7.52 8.79 2.64
C PHE A 157 6.55 9.81 2.03
N ALA A 158 5.58 9.37 1.23
CA ALA A 158 4.53 10.24 0.70
C ALA A 158 3.72 10.88 1.82
N ARG A 159 3.26 10.09 2.81
CA ARG A 159 2.48 10.59 3.95
C ARG A 159 3.26 11.57 4.83
N PHE A 160 4.58 11.39 4.96
CA PHE A 160 5.45 12.29 5.73
C PHE A 160 5.93 13.50 4.93
N ASP A 161 5.48 13.65 3.69
CA ASP A 161 5.90 14.69 2.75
C ASP A 161 7.41 14.69 2.45
N TYR A 162 8.03 13.50 2.47
CA TYR A 162 9.47 13.34 2.26
C TYR A 162 9.83 13.54 0.78
N SER A 163 10.60 14.59 0.47
CA SER A 163 10.84 15.03 -0.92
C SER A 163 11.45 13.97 -1.84
N SER A 164 12.35 13.13 -1.31
CA SER A 164 13.02 12.10 -2.11
C SER A 164 12.07 11.04 -2.66
N VAL A 165 10.85 10.93 -2.11
CA VAL A 165 9.82 10.00 -2.61
C VAL A 165 9.51 10.20 -4.09
N VAL A 166 9.62 11.44 -4.61
CA VAL A 166 9.38 11.73 -6.02
C VAL A 166 10.37 10.98 -6.90
N ALA A 167 11.67 11.04 -6.58
CA ALA A 167 12.67 10.29 -7.34
C ALA A 167 12.42 8.77 -7.24
N TYR A 168 12.05 8.31 -6.06
CA TYR A 168 11.84 6.88 -5.79
C TYR A 168 10.62 6.27 -6.49
N VAL A 169 9.55 7.04 -6.72
CA VAL A 169 8.38 6.54 -7.47
C VAL A 169 8.59 6.56 -8.99
N LEU A 170 9.47 7.42 -9.49
CA LEU A 170 9.86 7.47 -10.89
C LEU A 170 10.77 6.28 -11.24
N GLU A 171 11.70 5.97 -10.35
CA GLU A 171 12.64 4.84 -10.49
C GLU A 171 12.53 3.87 -9.31
N PRO A 172 11.42 3.09 -9.21
CA PRO A 172 11.28 2.11 -8.14
C PRO A 172 12.22 0.93 -8.38
N LYS A 173 12.75 0.36 -7.30
CA LYS A 173 13.59 -0.85 -7.30
C LYS A 173 12.82 -2.07 -7.79
N TYR A 174 11.52 -2.15 -7.50
CA TYR A 174 10.64 -3.19 -8.00
C TYR A 174 9.47 -2.59 -8.76
N GLU A 175 8.97 -3.30 -9.77
CA GLU A 175 7.80 -2.86 -10.52
C GLU A 175 6.58 -2.68 -9.61
N LEU A 176 6.09 -1.45 -9.54
CA LEU A 176 4.90 -1.07 -8.78
C LEU A 176 3.64 -1.28 -9.61
N THR A 177 2.61 -1.81 -8.98
CA THR A 177 1.29 -1.92 -9.60
C THR A 177 0.59 -0.55 -9.65
N GLU A 178 -0.39 -0.39 -10.53
CA GLU A 178 -1.24 0.82 -10.54
C GLU A 178 -1.88 1.08 -9.17
N PHE A 179 -2.29 0.01 -8.48
CA PHE A 179 -2.83 0.12 -7.12
C PHE A 179 -1.81 0.70 -6.14
N ALA A 180 -0.56 0.22 -6.17
CA ALA A 180 0.49 0.74 -5.31
C ALA A 180 0.76 2.23 -5.58
N TYR A 181 0.86 2.62 -6.86
CA TYR A 181 0.98 4.02 -7.24
C TYR A 181 -0.19 4.87 -6.74
N ARG A 182 -1.44 4.41 -6.90
CA ARG A 182 -2.62 5.14 -6.39
C ARG A 182 -2.56 5.33 -4.88
N VAL A 183 -2.16 4.31 -4.11
CA VAL A 183 -1.99 4.44 -2.65
C VAL A 183 -0.93 5.49 -2.33
N ILE A 184 0.22 5.44 -2.98
CA ILE A 184 1.33 6.38 -2.74
C ILE A 184 0.92 7.81 -3.10
N PHE A 185 0.39 8.04 -4.32
CA PHE A 185 -0.06 9.36 -4.79
C PHE A 185 -1.24 9.90 -3.98
N GLY A 186 -2.12 9.02 -3.49
CA GLY A 186 -3.20 9.39 -2.57
C GLY A 186 -2.70 10.01 -1.27
N HIS A 187 -1.50 9.64 -0.81
CA HIS A 187 -0.86 10.18 0.39
C HIS A 187 0.07 11.36 0.13
N MET A 188 0.44 11.64 -1.13
CA MET A 188 1.31 12.77 -1.46
C MET A 188 0.60 14.11 -1.26
N SER A 189 1.36 15.12 -0.80
CA SER A 189 0.90 16.51 -0.81
C SER A 189 0.79 17.04 -2.25
N GLU A 190 0.04 18.14 -2.44
CA GLU A 190 -0.02 18.83 -3.73
C GLU A 190 1.37 19.28 -4.23
N ARG A 191 2.29 19.59 -3.30
CA ARG A 191 3.67 19.95 -3.64
C ARG A 191 4.43 18.79 -4.27
N LEU A 192 4.26 17.57 -3.76
CA LEU A 192 4.90 16.37 -4.31
C LEU A 192 4.24 15.95 -5.63
N LEU A 193 2.91 15.98 -5.70
CA LEU A 193 2.19 15.64 -6.93
C LEU A 193 2.55 16.56 -8.09
N ARG A 194 2.73 17.87 -7.86
CA ARG A 194 3.23 18.79 -8.89
C ARG A 194 4.64 18.43 -9.39
N GLN A 195 5.52 17.93 -8.53
CA GLN A 195 6.85 17.48 -8.97
C GLN A 195 6.77 16.19 -9.79
N VAL A 196 5.83 15.29 -9.45
CA VAL A 196 5.54 14.10 -10.25
C VAL A 196 4.97 14.48 -11.62
N GLU A 197 4.05 15.45 -11.67
CA GLU A 197 3.48 15.99 -12.92
C GLU A 197 4.56 16.53 -13.86
N GLN A 198 5.49 17.33 -13.32
CA GLN A 198 6.60 17.90 -14.10
C GLN A 198 7.53 16.83 -14.70
N ARG A 199 7.56 15.64 -14.11
CA ARG A 199 8.37 14.50 -14.55
C ARG A 199 7.49 13.34 -15.00
N PHE A 200 6.27 13.62 -15.45
CA PHE A 200 5.26 12.62 -15.77
C PHE A 200 5.76 11.62 -16.82
N ASP A 201 6.55 12.07 -17.79
CA ASP A 201 7.06 11.22 -18.86
C ASP A 201 8.02 10.13 -18.38
N GLU A 202 8.68 10.34 -17.24
CA GLU A 202 9.60 9.40 -16.62
C GLU A 202 8.87 8.28 -15.86
N LEU A 203 7.57 8.44 -15.57
CA LEU A 203 6.79 7.40 -14.90
C LEU A 203 6.67 6.15 -15.79
N THR A 204 6.67 4.99 -15.13
CA THR A 204 6.20 3.75 -15.76
C THR A 204 4.77 3.90 -16.25
N ARG A 205 4.35 3.06 -17.22
CA ARG A 205 2.96 3.08 -17.71
C ARG A 205 1.92 2.98 -16.59
N ALA A 206 2.17 2.09 -15.62
CA ALA A 206 1.32 1.94 -14.44
C ALA A 206 1.28 3.22 -13.59
N GLY A 207 2.42 3.88 -13.41
CA GLY A 207 2.53 5.18 -12.74
C GLY A 207 1.76 6.28 -13.44
N LYS A 208 1.92 6.42 -14.77
CA LYS A 208 1.19 7.40 -15.59
C LYS A 208 -0.32 7.23 -15.44
N CYS A 209 -0.79 6.00 -15.64
CA CYS A 209 -2.21 5.67 -15.54
C CYS A 209 -2.77 5.97 -14.13
N ALA A 210 -2.06 5.57 -13.08
CA ALA A 210 -2.45 5.84 -11.70
C ALA A 210 -2.44 7.33 -11.34
N PHE A 211 -1.50 8.10 -11.87
CA PHE A 211 -1.42 9.54 -11.65
C PHE A 211 -2.61 10.28 -12.28
N VAL A 212 -2.97 9.93 -13.52
CA VAL A 212 -4.14 10.53 -14.21
C VAL A 212 -5.44 10.23 -13.45
N ASP A 213 -5.62 8.99 -12.98
CA ASP A 213 -6.78 8.66 -12.13
C ASP A 213 -6.79 9.49 -10.85
N MET A 214 -5.62 9.76 -10.25
CA MET A 214 -5.52 10.52 -9.01
C MET A 214 -5.97 11.97 -9.18
N ILE A 215 -5.77 12.57 -10.36
CA ILE A 215 -6.29 13.90 -10.69
C ILE A 215 -7.82 13.91 -10.59
N GLY A 216 -8.48 12.92 -11.19
CA GLY A 216 -9.94 12.77 -11.13
C GLY A 216 -10.46 12.46 -9.72
N ILE A 217 -9.89 11.46 -9.06
CA ILE A 217 -10.29 11.02 -7.70
C ILE A 217 -10.18 12.15 -6.67
N ARG A 218 -9.11 12.95 -6.74
CA ARG A 218 -8.88 14.07 -5.83
C ARG A 218 -9.45 15.40 -6.34
N ARG A 219 -10.10 15.40 -7.51
CA ARG A 219 -10.66 16.60 -8.17
C ARG A 219 -9.66 17.75 -8.28
N ARG A 220 -8.44 17.43 -8.71
CA ARG A 220 -7.35 18.42 -8.82
C ARG A 220 -7.54 19.29 -10.08
N GLU A 221 -6.85 20.43 -10.12
CA GLU A 221 -7.12 21.51 -11.09
C GLU A 221 -6.28 21.45 -12.37
N GLU A 222 -5.57 20.34 -12.65
CA GLU A 222 -4.66 20.17 -13.80
C GLU A 222 -5.39 20.01 -15.15
N ARG A 223 -6.30 20.94 -15.47
CA ARG A 223 -7.14 20.90 -16.68
C ARG A 223 -6.32 20.92 -17.96
N SER A 224 -5.28 21.77 -18.02
CA SER A 224 -4.41 21.89 -19.20
C SER A 224 -3.66 20.59 -19.47
N PHE A 225 -3.12 19.97 -18.42
CA PHE A 225 -2.44 18.68 -18.50
C PHE A 225 -3.37 17.57 -19.01
N LEU A 226 -4.61 17.50 -18.50
CA LEU A 226 -5.59 16.53 -19.00
C LEU A 226 -5.94 16.75 -20.48
N LEU A 227 -6.03 18.01 -20.93
CA LEU A 227 -6.25 18.34 -22.34
C LEU A 227 -5.08 17.90 -23.23
N GLU A 228 -3.84 18.08 -22.78
CA GLU A 228 -2.64 17.61 -23.48
C GLU A 228 -2.65 16.09 -23.62
N LEU A 229 -3.05 15.37 -22.57
CA LEU A 229 -3.16 13.91 -22.60
C LEU A 229 -4.20 13.38 -23.59
N LEU A 230 -5.21 14.16 -23.98
CA LEU A 230 -6.14 13.76 -25.04
C LEU A 230 -5.48 13.62 -26.41
N ALA A 231 -4.32 14.26 -26.61
CA ALA A 231 -3.50 14.14 -27.80
C ALA A 231 -2.46 13.00 -27.70
N SER A 232 -2.41 12.26 -26.58
CA SER A 232 -1.48 11.15 -26.40
C SER A 232 -1.69 10.03 -27.42
N ASP A 233 -0.60 9.40 -27.84
CA ASP A 233 -0.62 8.19 -28.66
C ASP A 233 -1.16 6.97 -27.87
N GLU A 234 -1.08 7.01 -26.54
CA GLU A 234 -1.55 5.94 -25.68
C GLU A 234 -3.06 6.04 -25.46
N LEU A 235 -3.80 5.09 -26.04
CA LEU A 235 -5.26 5.02 -25.91
C LEU A 235 -5.74 5.04 -24.45
N GLU A 236 -5.07 4.27 -23.58
CA GLU A 236 -5.43 4.16 -22.17
C GLU A 236 -5.30 5.51 -21.45
N LEU A 237 -4.25 6.28 -21.73
CA LEU A 237 -4.06 7.61 -21.15
C LEU A 237 -5.16 8.59 -21.62
N ARG A 238 -5.52 8.56 -22.90
CA ARG A 238 -6.64 9.37 -23.42
C ARG A 238 -7.96 9.06 -22.72
N VAL A 239 -8.28 7.78 -22.55
CA VAL A 239 -9.51 7.34 -21.89
C VAL A 239 -9.54 7.77 -20.42
N ARG A 240 -8.43 7.57 -19.70
CA ARG A 240 -8.33 7.99 -18.29
C ARG A 240 -8.37 9.50 -18.15
N ALA A 241 -7.77 10.25 -19.08
CA ALA A 241 -7.86 11.70 -19.09
C ALA A 241 -9.31 12.16 -19.25
N LEU A 242 -10.06 11.62 -20.23
CA LEU A 242 -11.50 11.90 -20.39
C LEU A 242 -12.29 11.57 -19.12
N LYS A 243 -12.00 10.43 -18.49
CA LYS A 243 -12.65 10.03 -17.24
C LYS A 243 -12.35 11.01 -16.11
N ALA A 244 -11.08 11.38 -15.92
CA ALA A 244 -10.68 12.37 -14.90
C ALA A 244 -11.35 13.73 -15.16
N MET A 245 -11.43 14.18 -16.42
CA MET A 245 -12.13 15.40 -16.81
C MET A 245 -13.61 15.37 -16.43
N ALA A 246 -14.29 14.23 -16.63
CA ALA A 246 -15.66 14.05 -16.20
C ALA A 246 -15.81 14.09 -14.67
N GLU A 247 -14.88 13.47 -13.93
CA GLU A 247 -14.88 13.45 -12.46
C GLU A 247 -14.66 14.85 -11.84
N ILE A 248 -13.86 15.72 -12.49
CA ILE A 248 -13.64 17.11 -12.05
C ILE A 248 -14.73 18.07 -12.54
N GLY A 249 -15.70 17.59 -13.34
CA GLY A 249 -16.78 18.41 -13.89
C GLY A 249 -16.34 19.37 -14.99
N MET A 250 -15.30 19.03 -15.76
CA MET A 250 -14.83 19.85 -16.86
C MET A 250 -15.75 19.71 -18.09
N PRO A 251 -16.34 20.81 -18.60
CA PRO A 251 -17.17 20.74 -19.80
C PRO A 251 -16.29 20.47 -21.02
N LEU A 252 -16.64 19.43 -21.79
CA LEU A 252 -16.10 19.20 -23.13
C LEU A 252 -17.17 19.55 -24.18
N GLU A 253 -16.75 20.21 -25.25
CA GLU A 253 -17.60 20.40 -26.42
C GLU A 253 -17.94 19.04 -27.04
N ALA A 254 -19.23 18.85 -27.36
CA ALA A 254 -19.76 17.58 -27.87
C ALA A 254 -19.02 17.07 -29.12
N GLU A 255 -18.57 17.98 -29.99
CA GLU A 255 -17.84 17.65 -31.21
C GLU A 255 -16.43 17.09 -30.94
N ARG A 256 -15.72 17.65 -29.96
CA ARG A 256 -14.41 17.11 -29.51
C ARG A 256 -14.58 15.76 -28.84
N LEU A 257 -15.61 15.59 -28.01
CA LEU A 257 -15.92 14.30 -27.40
C LEU A 257 -16.22 13.23 -28.47
N LYS A 258 -17.00 13.58 -29.49
CA LYS A 258 -17.35 12.70 -30.61
C LYS A 258 -16.11 12.25 -31.40
N GLN A 259 -15.16 13.15 -31.64
CA GLN A 259 -13.89 12.80 -32.30
C GLN A 259 -13.10 11.74 -31.51
N HIS A 260 -12.99 11.91 -30.19
CA HIS A 260 -12.33 10.92 -29.34
C HIS A 260 -13.07 9.58 -29.30
N LEU A 261 -14.40 9.59 -29.19
CA LEU A 261 -15.23 8.38 -29.22
C LEU A 261 -15.17 7.63 -30.57
N CYS A 262 -15.08 8.36 -31.70
CA CYS A 262 -14.93 7.76 -33.02
C CYS A 262 -13.55 7.11 -33.20
N SER A 263 -12.48 7.75 -32.72
CA SER A 263 -11.13 7.14 -32.72
C SER A 263 -11.06 5.87 -31.87
N PHE A 264 -11.80 5.85 -30.75
CA PHE A 264 -11.90 4.70 -29.85
C PHE A 264 -12.55 3.49 -30.55
N ARG A 265 -13.65 3.74 -31.28
CA ARG A 265 -14.40 2.69 -31.99
C ARG A 265 -13.61 2.08 -33.15
N GLY A 266 -12.82 2.87 -33.87
CA GLY A 266 -11.95 2.39 -34.95
C GLY A 266 -10.86 1.43 -34.45
N LEU A 267 -10.21 1.78 -33.33
CA LEU A 267 -9.09 1.01 -32.77
C LEU A 267 -9.54 -0.32 -32.14
N VAL A 268 -10.71 -0.36 -31.48
CA VAL A 268 -11.28 -1.60 -30.95
C VAL A 268 -11.65 -2.58 -32.08
N ILE A 269 -12.17 -2.06 -33.20
CA ILE A 269 -12.47 -2.88 -34.39
C ILE A 269 -11.18 -3.40 -35.04
N GLU A 270 -10.11 -2.59 -35.08
CA GLU A 270 -8.83 -3.00 -35.69
C GLU A 270 -8.06 -4.02 -34.83
N GLN A 271 -8.05 -3.84 -33.50
CA GLN A 271 -7.48 -4.80 -32.53
C GLN A 271 -8.26 -6.12 -32.53
N GLY A 272 -9.60 -6.07 -32.60
CA GLY A 272 -10.44 -7.25 -32.76
C GLY A 272 -10.20 -7.99 -34.09
N ARG A 273 -9.80 -7.27 -35.16
CA ARG A 273 -9.43 -7.86 -36.46
C ARG A 273 -8.04 -8.52 -36.43
N ARG A 274 -7.09 -7.99 -35.65
CA ARG A 274 -5.74 -8.58 -35.51
C ARG A 274 -5.71 -9.82 -34.64
N LEU A 275 -6.65 -9.97 -33.69
CA LEU A 275 -6.72 -11.12 -32.79
C LEU A 275 -7.51 -12.32 -33.36
N ASN A 276 -8.05 -12.23 -34.58
CA ASN A 276 -8.83 -13.30 -35.17
C ASN A 276 -8.50 -13.50 -36.67
N PRO A 277 -7.45 -14.25 -37.03
CA PRO A 277 -7.12 -14.49 -38.43
C PRO A 277 -7.87 -15.67 -39.07
N VAL A 278 -8.76 -16.36 -38.35
CA VAL A 278 -9.52 -17.49 -38.94
C VAL A 278 -10.89 -17.58 -38.28
N PHE A 279 -11.92 -17.05 -38.93
CA PHE A 279 -13.21 -17.72 -39.15
C PHE A 279 -14.05 -16.84 -40.09
N PRO A 280 -14.62 -17.39 -41.17
CA PRO A 280 -15.33 -16.61 -42.17
C PRO A 280 -16.65 -16.09 -41.62
N GLN A 281 -17.01 -14.90 -42.09
CA GLN A 281 -18.25 -14.22 -41.78
C GLN A 281 -19.46 -15.12 -42.00
N THR A 282 -20.25 -15.33 -40.96
CA THR A 282 -21.66 -15.64 -41.09
C THR A 282 -22.44 -14.53 -40.41
N GLU A 283 -23.04 -13.67 -41.24
CA GLU A 283 -24.10 -12.76 -40.87
C GLU A 283 -25.23 -13.52 -40.16
N LYS A 284 -25.65 -13.05 -38.97
CA LYS A 284 -27.05 -12.69 -38.67
C LYS A 284 -27.21 -12.13 -37.24
N PRO A 285 -28.26 -11.33 -36.99
CA PRO A 285 -28.30 -10.30 -35.95
C PRO A 285 -29.11 -10.69 -34.72
N TYR A 286 -28.59 -10.39 -33.53
CA TYR A 286 -29.35 -10.23 -32.28
C TYR A 286 -28.55 -9.24 -31.43
N GLY A 287 -29.06 -8.18 -30.83
CA GLY A 287 -30.37 -7.57 -30.73
C GLY A 287 -30.14 -6.39 -29.78
N TYR A 288 -30.46 -5.18 -30.24
CA TYR A 288 -30.33 -3.94 -29.47
C TYR A 288 -31.26 -3.97 -28.25
N TRP A 289 -30.76 -3.53 -27.10
CA TRP A 289 -31.56 -2.83 -26.10
C TRP A 289 -30.82 -1.57 -25.63
N LEU A 290 -31.27 -0.46 -26.22
CA LEU A 290 -31.14 0.91 -25.73
C LEU A 290 -32.28 1.16 -24.72
N PHE A 291 -31.97 1.85 -23.63
CA PHE A 291 -32.86 2.82 -22.96
C PHE A 291 -31.94 3.91 -22.39
N THR A 292 -31.71 5.03 -23.10
CA THR A 292 -32.54 6.25 -23.21
C THR A 292 -32.77 6.97 -21.88
N THR A 293 -31.98 8.01 -21.64
CA THR A 293 -32.30 9.15 -20.79
C THR A 293 -33.37 10.01 -21.44
N THR A 294 -34.47 10.25 -20.73
CA THR A 294 -35.45 11.30 -21.04
C THR A 294 -35.18 12.52 -20.17
N CYS A 295 -34.85 13.65 -20.80
CA CYS A 295 -34.97 14.98 -20.21
C CYS A 295 -36.28 15.62 -20.69
N THR A 296 -37.04 16.13 -19.74
CA THR A 296 -37.94 17.28 -19.88
C THR A 296 -37.40 18.39 -19.01
#